data_AF-A0A5D6WJK2-F1
#
_entry.id   AF-A0A5D6WJK2-F1
#
_cell.length_a   1.000
_cell.length_b   1.000
_cell.length_c   1.000
_cell.angle_alpha   90.00
_cell.angle_beta   90.00
_cell.angle_gamma   90.00
#
_symmetry.space_group_name_H-M   'P 1'
#
loop_
_entity.id
_entity.type
_entity.pdbx_description
1 polymer ?
#
loop_
_entity_poly.entity_id
_entity_poly.type
_entity_poly.pdbx_seq_one_letter_code
_entity_poly.pdbx_strand_id
1 'polypeptide(L)'
;MEMGNKSTQEEFKKIKDEIDRAMLISVINIALVVILSMFFGMRLARNIGSRINRMADAAEVIGSGDLSQPMKPESNDEIGQAVAHFEHMRQNLNQSMNNIHVAAEQVAAGSRNVSEASVSLSQGAAEQASSVEELSASISEISSQTASNAENAGKANNLTIQARQQAAVGDADMKEMLAAMEDINTSSANISKIIKVIDEIAFQTNILALNAAVEAARAGQHGKGFAVVAEEVRNLAARSAKAAKETTELIEDSIAKVESGRAIAGKTAEALMIIMNNVSEVADIVSSIAKASSEQKLALEQIDQGVLQVSQVVQANSATSEEAASASEQLNAQAARLRETSDQFRLAPGGPRGMGNYNRPKPVVRPAASPAAPVAPLATKQAEPKAYTYTDDEEGFGKY
;
A
#
# COMPACT_ATOMS: atom_id res chain seq x y z
N MET A 1 85.44 -90.72 92.25
CA MET A 1 84.00 -90.88 92.57
C MET A 1 83.29 -89.55 92.31
N GLU A 2 82.64 -89.46 91.16
CA GLU A 2 81.28 -88.90 90.93
C GLU A 2 80.84 -87.51 91.42
N MET A 3 81.66 -86.66 92.03
CA MET A 3 81.21 -85.32 92.48
C MET A 3 81.47 -84.14 91.52
N GLY A 4 82.29 -84.30 90.47
CA GLY A 4 82.60 -83.23 89.51
C GLY A 4 81.66 -83.10 88.30
N ASN A 5 80.77 -84.07 88.07
CA ASN A 5 79.89 -84.10 86.88
C ASN A 5 78.45 -83.61 87.16
N LYS A 6 78.08 -83.41 88.43
CA LYS A 6 76.74 -82.89 88.81
C LYS A 6 76.64 -81.36 88.73
N SER A 7 77.71 -80.63 89.09
CA SER A 7 77.73 -79.16 89.04
C SER A 7 77.69 -78.61 87.60
N THR A 8 78.42 -79.24 86.67
CA THR A 8 78.39 -78.90 85.24
C THR A 8 77.06 -79.29 84.57
N GLN A 9 76.39 -80.36 85.01
CA GLN A 9 75.05 -80.70 84.55
C GLN A 9 73.96 -79.76 85.09
N GLU A 10 74.08 -79.25 86.32
CA GLU A 10 73.13 -78.29 86.88
C GLU A 10 73.24 -76.90 86.24
N GLU A 11 74.46 -76.43 85.93
CA GLU A 11 74.65 -75.18 85.17
C GLU A 11 74.15 -75.30 83.73
N PHE A 12 74.41 -76.43 83.05
CA PHE A 12 73.84 -76.68 81.71
C PHE A 12 72.31 -76.72 81.73
N LYS A 13 71.70 -77.28 82.79
CA LYS A 13 70.25 -77.34 82.94
C LYS A 13 69.65 -75.96 83.19
N LYS A 14 70.29 -75.11 84.01
CA LYS A 14 69.87 -73.71 84.21
C LYS A 14 69.98 -72.87 82.93
N ILE A 15 71.08 -73.00 82.19
CA ILE A 15 71.26 -72.31 80.89
C ILE A 15 70.22 -72.80 79.88
N LYS A 16 69.95 -74.11 79.84
CA LYS A 16 68.92 -74.67 78.97
C LYS A 16 67.51 -74.19 79.35
N ASP A 17 67.18 -74.14 80.63
CA ASP A 17 65.89 -73.61 81.11
C ASP A 17 65.74 -72.09 80.85
N GLU A 18 66.82 -71.31 80.94
CA GLU A 18 66.82 -69.89 80.55
C GLU A 18 66.65 -69.70 79.04
N ILE A 19 67.33 -70.51 78.22
CA ILE A 19 67.17 -70.52 76.76
C ILE A 19 65.75 -70.96 76.38
N ASP A 20 65.18 -71.99 77.01
CA ASP A 20 63.82 -72.47 76.75
C ASP A 20 62.76 -71.44 77.18
N ARG A 21 62.97 -70.73 78.30
CA ARG A 21 62.12 -69.59 78.71
C ARG A 21 62.22 -68.41 77.75
N ALA A 22 63.43 -68.06 77.30
CA ALA A 22 63.64 -66.99 76.31
C ALA A 22 63.02 -67.36 74.95
N MET A 23 63.16 -68.62 74.51
CA MET A 23 62.50 -69.15 73.32
C MET A 23 60.97 -69.09 73.45
N LEU A 24 60.39 -69.51 74.59
CA LEU A 24 58.95 -69.44 74.84
C LEU A 24 58.43 -67.99 74.78
N ILE A 25 59.10 -67.04 75.43
CA ILE A 25 58.73 -65.62 75.41
C ILE A 25 58.84 -65.03 73.99
N SER A 26 59.85 -65.43 73.21
CA SER A 26 60.00 -65.00 71.82
C SER A 26 58.87 -65.52 70.92
N VAL A 27 58.47 -66.80 71.09
CA VAL A 27 57.37 -67.42 70.34
C VAL A 27 56.03 -66.78 70.69
N ILE A 28 55.78 -66.47 71.97
CA ILE A 28 54.55 -65.78 72.41
C ILE A 28 54.48 -64.37 71.81
N ASN A 29 55.58 -63.61 71.80
CA ASN A 29 55.60 -62.28 71.19
C ASN A 29 55.34 -62.34 69.68
N ILE A 30 55.96 -63.30 68.97
CA ILE A 30 55.70 -63.49 67.53
C ILE A 30 54.22 -63.83 67.30
N ALA A 31 53.65 -64.76 68.07
CA ALA A 31 52.25 -65.13 67.95
C ALA A 31 51.31 -63.94 68.23
N LEU A 32 51.60 -63.14 69.25
CA LEU A 32 50.80 -61.97 69.62
C LEU A 32 50.87 -60.87 68.55
N VAL A 33 52.04 -60.64 67.97
CA VAL A 33 52.20 -59.73 66.81
C VAL A 33 51.39 -60.24 65.61
N VAL A 34 51.46 -61.53 65.28
CA VAL A 34 50.69 -62.11 64.18
C VAL A 34 49.18 -61.97 64.40
N ILE A 35 48.68 -62.26 65.62
CA ILE A 35 47.26 -62.13 65.96
C ILE A 35 46.81 -60.67 65.87
N LEU A 36 47.60 -59.72 66.39
CA LEU A 36 47.30 -58.29 66.30
C LEU A 36 47.32 -57.82 64.83
N SER A 37 48.32 -58.21 64.05
CA SER A 37 48.39 -57.89 62.62
C SER A 37 47.20 -58.46 61.86
N MET A 38 46.76 -59.68 62.19
CA MET A 38 45.59 -60.29 61.56
C MET A 38 44.29 -59.61 61.99
N PHE A 39 44.17 -59.22 63.26
CA PHE A 39 43.01 -58.48 63.78
C PHE A 39 42.91 -57.09 63.15
N PHE A 40 44.00 -56.31 63.17
CA PHE A 40 44.05 -54.99 62.53
C PHE A 40 43.87 -55.09 61.01
N GLY A 41 44.46 -56.09 60.36
CA GLY A 41 44.28 -56.37 58.94
C GLY A 41 42.82 -56.68 58.60
N MET A 42 42.15 -57.54 59.36
CA MET A 42 40.73 -57.84 59.19
C MET A 42 39.84 -56.63 59.48
N ARG A 43 40.15 -55.82 60.51
CA ARG A 43 39.41 -54.58 60.84
C ARG A 43 39.54 -53.54 59.74
N LEU A 44 40.75 -53.35 59.21
CA LEU A 44 41.05 -52.43 58.12
C LEU A 44 40.37 -52.88 56.81
N ALA A 45 40.49 -54.17 56.47
CA ALA A 45 39.85 -54.74 55.28
C ALA A 45 38.31 -54.64 55.33
N ARG A 46 37.69 -54.90 56.49
CA ARG A 46 36.24 -54.72 56.67
C ARG A 46 35.83 -53.26 56.59
N ASN A 47 36.58 -52.35 57.20
CA ASN A 47 36.26 -50.92 57.17
C ASN A 47 36.37 -50.35 55.73
N ILE A 48 37.47 -50.64 55.03
CA ILE A 48 37.68 -50.22 53.64
C ILE A 48 36.64 -50.86 52.72
N GLY A 49 36.43 -52.17 52.83
CA GLY A 49 35.44 -52.91 52.03
C GLY A 49 34.02 -52.38 52.21
N SER A 50 33.63 -52.03 53.44
CA SER A 50 32.31 -51.45 53.69
C SER A 50 32.11 -50.08 53.04
N ARG A 51 33.16 -49.26 52.95
CA ARG A 51 33.10 -47.92 52.35
C ARG A 51 33.14 -47.97 50.83
N ILE A 52 33.93 -48.88 50.25
CA ILE A 52 33.94 -49.13 48.81
C ILE A 52 32.58 -49.67 48.34
N ASN A 53 31.97 -50.60 49.09
CA ASN A 53 30.63 -51.08 48.75
C ASN A 53 29.59 -49.95 48.78
N ARG A 54 29.63 -49.06 49.77
CA ARG A 54 28.75 -47.87 49.77
C ARG A 54 28.95 -46.97 48.55
N MET A 55 30.18 -46.81 48.07
CA MET A 55 30.44 -46.09 46.82
C MET A 55 29.91 -46.83 45.59
N ALA A 56 30.03 -48.16 45.56
CA ALA A 56 29.47 -48.98 44.50
C ALA A 56 27.93 -48.90 44.48
N ASP A 57 27.28 -48.99 45.65
CA ASP A 57 25.84 -48.83 45.80
C ASP A 57 25.39 -47.43 45.33
N ALA A 58 26.13 -46.38 45.71
CA ALA A 58 25.82 -45.02 45.26
C ALA A 58 26.03 -44.83 43.75
N ALA A 59 27.06 -45.46 43.17
CA ALA A 59 27.27 -45.46 41.73
C ALA A 59 26.16 -46.22 40.99
N GLU A 60 25.61 -47.29 41.55
CA GLU A 60 24.45 -48.00 41.03
C GLU A 60 23.17 -47.16 41.09
N VAL A 61 22.94 -46.44 42.20
CA VAL A 61 21.84 -45.48 42.35
C VAL A 61 21.96 -44.34 41.33
N ILE A 62 23.15 -43.77 41.13
CA ILE A 62 23.40 -42.75 40.09
C ILE A 62 23.22 -43.34 38.68
N GLY A 63 23.73 -44.55 38.45
CA GLY A 63 23.66 -45.25 37.16
C GLY A 63 22.23 -45.66 36.76
N SER A 64 21.36 -45.88 37.73
CA SER A 64 19.92 -46.09 37.52
C SER A 64 19.12 -44.80 37.33
N GLY A 65 19.79 -43.64 37.35
CA GLY A 65 19.19 -42.33 37.12
C GLY A 65 18.67 -41.64 38.38
N ASP A 66 18.80 -42.22 39.58
CA ASP A 66 18.42 -41.54 40.83
C ASP A 66 19.54 -40.59 41.28
N LEU A 67 19.41 -39.34 40.89
CA LEU A 67 20.28 -38.25 41.30
C LEU A 67 19.77 -37.54 42.56
N SER A 68 18.72 -38.03 43.23
CA SER A 68 18.11 -37.34 44.36
C SER A 68 18.85 -37.53 45.68
N GLN A 69 19.72 -38.54 45.77
CA GLN A 69 20.36 -38.96 47.02
C GLN A 69 21.78 -38.38 47.14
N PRO A 70 22.06 -37.51 48.14
CA PRO A 70 23.39 -36.94 48.32
C PRO A 70 24.36 -37.96 48.94
N MET A 71 25.60 -37.96 48.46
CA MET A 71 26.70 -38.71 49.06
C MET A 71 27.45 -37.82 50.05
N LYS A 72 27.60 -38.29 51.30
CA LYS A 72 28.32 -37.54 52.35
C LYS A 72 29.69 -38.19 52.61
N PRO A 73 30.80 -37.43 52.55
CA PRO A 73 32.11 -37.94 52.94
C PRO A 73 32.14 -38.17 54.46
N GLU A 74 32.39 -39.41 54.89
CA GLU A 74 32.47 -39.81 56.31
C GLU A 74 33.91 -39.83 56.86
N SER A 75 34.90 -39.51 56.03
CA SER A 75 36.33 -39.58 56.34
C SER A 75 37.10 -38.51 55.57
N ASN A 76 38.30 -38.16 56.05
CA ASN A 76 39.23 -37.22 55.38
C ASN A 76 40.35 -37.95 54.62
N ASP A 77 40.23 -39.26 54.45
CA ASP A 77 41.15 -40.10 53.68
C ASP A 77 40.83 -40.07 52.16
N GLU A 78 41.59 -40.83 51.37
CA GLU A 78 41.43 -40.94 49.92
C GLU A 78 40.03 -41.42 49.51
N ILE A 79 39.38 -42.25 50.35
CA ILE A 79 38.02 -42.73 50.12
C ILE A 79 37.03 -41.58 50.34
N GLY A 80 37.24 -40.77 51.38
CA GLY A 80 36.47 -39.55 51.62
C GLY A 80 36.57 -38.53 50.48
N GLN A 81 37.77 -38.33 49.93
CA GLN A 81 37.99 -37.47 48.76
C GLN A 81 37.29 -38.02 47.51
N ALA A 82 37.37 -39.34 47.29
CA ALA A 82 36.66 -39.96 46.17
C ALA A 82 35.13 -39.79 46.29
N VAL A 83 34.55 -39.99 47.48
CA VAL A 83 33.13 -39.72 47.74
C VAL A 83 32.76 -38.27 47.46
N ALA A 84 33.61 -37.31 47.84
CA ALA A 84 33.40 -35.90 47.54
C ALA A 84 33.40 -35.60 46.02
N HIS A 85 34.29 -36.25 45.25
CA HIS A 85 34.30 -36.13 43.79
C HIS A 85 33.05 -36.76 43.13
N PHE A 86 32.60 -37.92 43.61
CA PHE A 86 31.35 -38.54 43.15
C PHE A 86 30.12 -37.68 43.47
N GLU A 87 30.06 -37.07 44.66
CA GLU A 87 29.00 -36.13 45.02
C GLU A 87 29.00 -34.90 44.09
N HIS A 88 30.17 -34.33 43.82
CA HIS A 88 30.29 -33.21 42.88
C HIS A 88 29.83 -33.60 41.46
N MET A 89 30.19 -34.80 40.99
CA MET A 89 29.70 -35.33 39.72
C MET A 89 28.17 -35.49 39.71
N ARG A 90 27.59 -36.07 40.77
CA ARG A 90 26.13 -36.21 40.93
C ARG A 90 25.43 -34.86 40.92
N GLN A 91 25.96 -33.87 41.65
CA GLN A 91 25.41 -32.50 41.67
C GLN A 91 25.42 -31.87 40.28
N ASN A 92 26.53 -31.99 39.54
CA ASN A 92 26.63 -31.47 38.19
C ASN A 92 25.64 -32.16 37.23
N LEU A 93 25.52 -33.50 37.29
CA LEU A 93 24.53 -34.23 36.50
C LEU A 93 23.10 -33.81 36.86
N ASN A 94 22.79 -33.66 38.14
CA ASN A 94 21.47 -33.23 38.60
C ASN A 94 21.14 -31.82 38.10
N GLN A 95 22.10 -30.90 38.17
CA GLN A 95 21.94 -29.53 37.67
C GLN A 95 21.79 -29.50 36.15
N SER A 96 22.60 -30.26 35.41
CA SER A 96 22.52 -30.33 33.95
C SER A 96 21.18 -30.91 33.48
N MET A 97 20.70 -31.98 34.11
CA MET A 97 19.39 -32.56 33.77
C MET A 97 18.25 -31.61 34.12
N ASN A 98 18.30 -30.92 35.26
CA ASN A 98 17.32 -29.89 35.60
C ASN A 98 17.32 -28.74 34.57
N ASN A 99 18.51 -28.31 34.11
CA ASN A 99 18.61 -27.29 33.07
C ASN A 99 18.02 -27.76 31.73
N ILE A 100 18.24 -29.03 31.36
CA ILE A 100 17.64 -29.64 30.15
C ILE A 100 16.12 -29.70 30.28
N HIS A 101 15.58 -30.10 31.44
CA HIS A 101 14.14 -30.14 31.70
C HIS A 101 13.50 -28.75 31.53
N VAL A 102 14.08 -27.72 32.17
CA VAL A 102 13.60 -26.34 32.07
C VAL A 102 13.71 -25.81 30.63
N ALA A 103 14.81 -26.09 29.93
CA ALA A 103 14.99 -25.69 28.54
C ALA A 103 13.96 -26.37 27.62
N ALA A 104 13.66 -27.66 27.84
CA ALA A 104 12.64 -28.39 27.10
C ALA A 104 11.24 -27.79 27.32
N GLU A 105 10.86 -27.46 28.55
CA GLU A 105 9.59 -26.77 28.81
C GLU A 105 9.50 -25.40 28.10
N GLN A 106 10.60 -24.64 28.09
CA GLN A 106 10.67 -23.36 27.39
C GLN A 106 10.54 -23.53 25.88
N VAL A 107 11.21 -24.52 25.28
CA VAL A 107 11.09 -24.83 23.84
C VAL A 107 9.66 -25.26 23.50
N ALA A 108 9.03 -26.11 24.32
CA ALA A 108 7.64 -26.53 24.11
C ALA A 108 6.67 -25.34 24.15
N ALA A 109 6.80 -24.46 25.16
CA ALA A 109 5.98 -23.27 25.27
C ALA A 109 6.21 -22.29 24.11
N GLY A 110 7.47 -22.03 23.74
CA GLY A 110 7.82 -21.18 22.61
C GLY A 110 7.28 -21.71 21.29
N SER A 111 7.39 -23.01 21.06
CA SER A 111 6.89 -23.67 19.85
C SER A 111 5.37 -23.56 19.73
N ARG A 112 4.61 -23.76 20.82
CA ARG A 112 3.15 -23.54 20.80
C ARG A 112 2.78 -22.11 20.42
N ASN A 113 3.47 -21.12 21.00
CA ASN A 113 3.22 -19.72 20.67
C ASN A 113 3.51 -19.41 19.20
N VAL A 114 4.60 -19.96 18.63
CA VAL A 114 4.93 -19.77 17.20
C VAL A 114 3.89 -20.47 16.32
N SER A 115 3.44 -21.67 16.69
CA SER A 115 2.38 -22.37 15.98
C SER A 115 1.06 -21.58 15.96
N GLU A 116 0.61 -21.07 17.10
CA GLU A 116 -0.60 -20.23 17.19
C GLU A 116 -0.47 -18.94 16.38
N ALA A 117 0.69 -18.27 16.46
CA ALA A 117 0.97 -17.08 15.68
C ALA A 117 0.96 -17.37 14.16
N SER A 118 1.46 -18.54 13.76
CA SER A 118 1.45 -18.99 12.38
C SER A 118 0.00 -19.23 11.91
N VAL A 119 -0.81 -19.99 12.64
CA VAL A 119 -2.23 -20.17 12.30
C VAL A 119 -2.95 -18.82 12.12
N SER A 120 -2.71 -17.86 13.02
CA SER A 120 -3.28 -16.52 12.89
C SER A 120 -2.75 -15.76 11.65
N LEU A 121 -1.47 -15.91 11.30
CA LEU A 121 -0.89 -15.32 10.09
C LEU A 121 -1.47 -15.94 8.82
N SER A 122 -1.70 -17.26 8.80
CA SER A 122 -2.31 -17.95 7.66
C SER A 122 -3.76 -17.49 7.44
N GLN A 123 -4.53 -17.37 8.54
CA GLN A 123 -5.88 -16.81 8.48
C GLN A 123 -5.88 -15.36 7.95
N GLY A 124 -4.98 -14.51 8.45
CA GLY A 124 -4.84 -13.13 7.97
C GLY A 124 -4.42 -13.06 6.50
N ALA A 125 -3.56 -13.98 6.03
CA ALA A 125 -3.19 -14.09 4.62
C ALA A 125 -4.39 -14.50 3.75
N ALA A 126 -5.23 -15.42 4.21
CA ALA A 126 -6.44 -15.82 3.49
C ALA A 126 -7.44 -14.66 3.35
N GLU A 127 -7.62 -13.86 4.42
CA GLU A 127 -8.47 -12.65 4.38
C GLU A 127 -7.89 -11.61 3.42
N GLN A 128 -6.58 -11.37 3.47
CA GLN A 128 -5.90 -10.48 2.53
C GLN A 128 -6.02 -10.94 1.08
N ALA A 129 -5.98 -12.25 0.82
CA ALA A 129 -6.15 -12.79 -0.52
C ALA A 129 -7.52 -12.41 -1.09
N SER A 130 -8.58 -12.53 -0.30
CA SER A 130 -9.93 -12.09 -0.70
C SER A 130 -9.99 -10.59 -0.99
N SER A 131 -9.34 -9.75 -0.16
CA SER A 131 -9.28 -8.31 -0.43
C SER A 131 -8.50 -7.98 -1.71
N VAL A 132 -7.43 -8.72 -2.00
CA VAL A 132 -6.64 -8.57 -3.23
C VAL A 132 -7.47 -8.93 -4.47
N GLU A 133 -8.31 -9.96 -4.40
CA GLU A 133 -9.23 -10.33 -5.47
C GLU A 133 -10.27 -9.23 -5.73
N GLU A 134 -10.89 -8.69 -4.68
CA GLU A 134 -11.87 -7.60 -4.78
C GLU A 134 -11.24 -6.31 -5.34
N LEU A 135 -10.02 -5.98 -4.90
CA LEU A 135 -9.25 -4.86 -5.43
C LEU A 135 -8.93 -5.07 -6.91
N SER A 136 -8.53 -6.27 -7.31
CA SER A 136 -8.24 -6.59 -8.72
C SER A 136 -9.48 -6.44 -9.59
N ALA A 137 -10.65 -6.90 -9.11
CA ALA A 137 -11.92 -6.71 -9.81
C ALA A 137 -12.28 -5.22 -9.94
N SER A 138 -12.11 -4.45 -8.86
CA SER A 138 -12.37 -3.00 -8.85
C SER A 138 -11.44 -2.25 -9.81
N ILE A 139 -10.15 -2.60 -9.85
CA ILE A 139 -9.18 -2.02 -10.78
C ILE A 139 -9.55 -2.33 -12.22
N SER A 140 -9.98 -3.57 -12.52
CA SER A 140 -10.42 -3.94 -13.86
C SER A 140 -11.66 -3.16 -14.28
N GLU A 141 -12.63 -2.96 -13.39
CA GLU A 141 -13.83 -2.16 -13.66
C GLU A 141 -13.47 -0.69 -13.92
N ILE A 142 -12.65 -0.09 -13.04
CA ILE A 142 -12.21 1.30 -13.19
C ILE A 142 -11.41 1.46 -14.50
N SER A 143 -10.53 0.51 -14.84
CA SER A 143 -9.75 0.53 -16.09
C SER A 143 -10.66 0.53 -17.33
N SER A 144 -11.69 -0.32 -17.33
CA SER A 144 -12.71 -0.34 -18.39
C SER A 144 -13.44 1.00 -18.49
N GLN A 145 -13.86 1.57 -17.36
CA GLN A 145 -14.56 2.85 -17.32
C GLN A 145 -13.68 4.01 -17.78
N THR A 146 -12.41 4.03 -17.38
CA THR A 146 -11.42 5.02 -17.83
C THR A 146 -11.18 4.93 -19.35
N ALA A 147 -11.10 3.72 -19.90
CA ALA A 147 -10.97 3.52 -21.34
C ALA A 147 -12.22 4.04 -22.09
N SER A 148 -13.42 3.75 -21.59
CA SER A 148 -14.68 4.27 -22.13
C SER A 148 -14.75 5.80 -22.06
N ASN A 149 -14.27 6.41 -20.97
CA ASN A 149 -14.20 7.87 -20.84
C ASN A 149 -13.26 8.49 -21.88
N ALA A 150 -12.09 7.89 -22.12
CA ALA A 150 -11.16 8.36 -23.15
C ALA A 150 -11.79 8.28 -24.56
N GLU A 151 -12.48 7.18 -24.87
CA GLU A 151 -13.17 7.01 -26.15
C GLU A 151 -14.30 8.05 -26.31
N ASN A 152 -15.13 8.22 -25.28
CA ASN A 152 -16.24 9.18 -25.29
C ASN A 152 -15.75 10.62 -25.40
N ALA A 153 -14.64 10.96 -24.75
CA ALA A 153 -13.98 12.25 -24.94
C ALA A 153 -13.50 12.42 -26.39
N GLY A 154 -12.91 11.39 -27.00
CA GLY A 154 -12.55 11.40 -28.41
C GLY A 154 -13.75 11.63 -29.34
N LYS A 155 -14.89 11.00 -29.07
CA LYS A 155 -16.15 11.21 -29.82
C LYS A 155 -16.68 12.63 -29.63
N ALA A 156 -16.72 13.12 -28.40
CA ALA A 156 -17.17 14.47 -28.08
C ALA A 156 -16.30 15.53 -28.79
N ASN A 157 -14.97 15.34 -28.83
CA ASN A 157 -14.07 16.26 -29.52
C ASN A 157 -14.38 16.34 -31.02
N ASN A 158 -14.64 15.20 -31.67
CA ASN A 158 -15.05 15.18 -33.08
C ASN A 158 -16.37 15.92 -33.33
N LEU A 159 -17.38 15.73 -32.46
CA LEU A 159 -18.65 16.45 -32.55
C LEU A 159 -18.45 17.96 -32.37
N THR A 160 -17.59 18.37 -31.45
CA THR A 160 -17.25 19.78 -31.23
C THR A 160 -16.57 20.40 -32.45
N ILE A 161 -15.66 19.68 -33.11
CA ILE A 161 -15.03 20.12 -34.37
C ILE A 161 -16.09 20.29 -35.47
N GLN A 162 -17.03 19.34 -35.62
CA GLN A 162 -18.12 19.44 -36.58
C GLN A 162 -19.05 20.62 -36.29
N ALA A 163 -19.41 20.84 -35.02
CA ALA A 163 -20.23 21.98 -34.60
C ALA A 163 -19.53 23.31 -34.91
N ARG A 164 -18.22 23.41 -34.68
CA ARG A 164 -17.42 24.60 -35.02
C ARG A 164 -17.41 24.87 -36.53
N GLN A 165 -17.26 23.82 -37.34
CA GLN A 165 -17.32 23.92 -38.81
C GLN A 165 -18.69 24.47 -39.25
N GLN A 166 -19.78 23.94 -38.70
CA GLN A 166 -21.13 24.36 -39.05
C GLN A 166 -21.42 25.80 -38.61
N ALA A 167 -20.94 26.20 -37.43
CA ALA A 167 -21.06 27.57 -36.94
C ALA A 167 -20.26 28.56 -37.81
N ALA A 168 -19.08 28.17 -38.31
CA ALA A 168 -18.29 28.98 -39.23
C ALA A 168 -19.00 29.18 -40.59
N VAL A 169 -19.70 28.16 -41.10
CA VAL A 169 -20.56 28.31 -42.28
C VAL A 169 -21.71 29.28 -41.97
N GLY A 170 -22.37 29.14 -40.82
CA GLY A 170 -23.43 30.06 -40.41
C GLY A 170 -22.97 31.51 -40.30
N ASP A 171 -21.77 31.78 -39.78
CA ASP A 171 -21.18 33.12 -39.74
C ASP A 171 -20.95 33.70 -41.15
N ALA A 172 -20.50 32.87 -42.11
CA ALA A 172 -20.35 33.29 -43.50
C ALA A 172 -21.70 33.65 -44.15
N ASP A 173 -22.71 32.81 -43.98
CA ASP A 173 -24.08 33.05 -44.49
C ASP A 173 -24.68 34.33 -43.88
N MET A 174 -24.43 34.58 -42.59
CA MET A 174 -24.87 35.79 -41.91
C MET A 174 -24.21 37.05 -42.47
N LYS A 175 -22.91 36.99 -42.80
CA LYS A 175 -22.18 38.09 -43.46
C LYS A 175 -22.75 38.39 -44.85
N GLU A 176 -23.08 37.34 -45.62
CA GLU A 176 -23.72 37.51 -46.93
C GLU A 176 -25.13 38.14 -46.79
N MET A 177 -25.93 37.70 -45.82
CA MET A 177 -27.24 38.30 -45.56
C MET A 177 -27.14 39.78 -45.15
N LEU A 178 -26.18 40.14 -44.30
CA LEU A 178 -25.96 41.53 -43.91
C LEU A 178 -25.56 42.41 -45.11
N ALA A 179 -24.74 41.89 -46.02
CA ALA A 179 -24.41 42.57 -47.27
C ALA A 179 -25.64 42.75 -48.18
N ALA A 180 -26.46 41.71 -48.34
CA ALA A 180 -27.69 41.80 -49.12
C ALA A 180 -28.69 42.82 -48.54
N MET A 181 -28.80 42.92 -47.21
CA MET A 181 -29.63 43.94 -46.55
C MET A 181 -29.12 45.37 -46.81
N GLU A 182 -27.80 45.57 -46.85
CA GLU A 182 -27.20 46.87 -47.24
C GLU A 182 -27.50 47.23 -48.69
N ASP A 183 -27.41 46.25 -49.60
CA ASP A 183 -27.73 46.45 -51.02
C ASP A 183 -29.22 46.80 -51.22
N ILE A 184 -30.13 46.14 -50.50
CA ILE A 184 -31.56 46.46 -50.52
C ILE A 184 -31.81 47.88 -49.98
N ASN A 185 -31.15 48.27 -48.88
CA ASN A 185 -31.26 49.59 -48.29
C ASN A 185 -30.81 50.68 -49.28
N THR A 186 -29.65 50.47 -49.92
CA THR A 186 -29.08 51.35 -50.94
C THR A 186 -30.00 51.47 -52.16
N SER A 187 -30.51 50.34 -52.66
CA SER A 187 -31.49 50.32 -53.76
C SER A 187 -32.76 51.08 -53.41
N SER A 188 -33.31 50.86 -52.21
CA SER A 188 -34.53 51.53 -51.74
C SER A 188 -34.34 53.04 -51.60
N ALA A 189 -33.19 53.49 -51.11
CA ALA A 189 -32.84 54.91 -51.05
C ALA A 189 -32.75 55.55 -52.45
N ASN A 190 -32.17 54.83 -53.43
CA ASN A 190 -32.12 55.28 -54.82
C ASN A 190 -33.53 55.38 -55.44
N ILE A 191 -34.39 54.39 -55.20
CA ILE A 191 -35.80 54.43 -55.65
C ILE A 191 -36.51 55.63 -55.02
N SER A 192 -36.35 55.88 -53.72
CA SER A 192 -36.93 57.05 -53.03
C SER A 192 -36.52 58.37 -53.72
N LYS A 193 -35.25 58.50 -54.11
CA LYS A 193 -34.76 59.66 -54.86
C LYS A 193 -35.43 59.81 -56.24
N ILE A 194 -35.65 58.71 -56.95
CA ILE A 194 -36.35 58.71 -58.25
C ILE A 194 -37.81 59.12 -58.07
N ILE A 195 -38.51 58.59 -57.07
CA ILE A 195 -39.90 58.94 -56.80
C ILE A 195 -40.05 60.42 -56.45
N LYS A 196 -39.10 61.02 -55.71
CA LYS A 196 -39.07 62.48 -55.47
C LYS A 196 -38.99 63.28 -56.77
N VAL A 197 -38.15 62.87 -57.71
CA VAL A 197 -38.08 63.52 -59.05
C VAL A 197 -39.39 63.36 -59.81
N ILE A 198 -40.07 62.22 -59.70
CA ILE A 198 -41.39 62.02 -60.33
C ILE A 198 -42.45 62.94 -59.71
N ASP A 199 -42.45 63.11 -58.39
CA ASP A 199 -43.35 64.05 -57.70
C ASP A 199 -43.08 65.51 -58.13
N GLU A 200 -41.80 65.90 -58.26
CA GLU A 200 -41.40 67.20 -58.82
C GLU A 200 -41.90 67.39 -60.26
N ILE A 201 -41.77 66.38 -61.13
CA ILE A 201 -42.27 66.41 -62.51
C ILE A 201 -43.80 66.53 -62.53
N ALA A 202 -44.50 65.78 -61.67
CA ALA A 202 -45.95 65.85 -61.55
C ALA A 202 -46.40 67.25 -61.10
N PHE A 203 -45.69 67.85 -60.13
CA PHE A 203 -45.94 69.21 -59.69
C PHE A 203 -45.70 70.24 -60.81
N GLN A 204 -44.57 70.16 -61.53
CA GLN A 204 -44.29 71.03 -62.67
C GLN A 204 -45.34 70.89 -63.78
N THR A 205 -45.77 69.67 -64.08
CA THR A 205 -46.82 69.37 -65.07
C THR A 205 -48.16 69.98 -64.65
N ASN A 206 -48.50 69.90 -63.36
CA ASN A 206 -49.71 70.52 -62.80
C ASN A 206 -49.68 72.06 -62.95
N ILE A 207 -48.53 72.71 -62.73
CA ILE A 207 -48.36 74.15 -62.93
C ILE A 207 -48.46 74.52 -64.43
N LEU A 208 -47.83 73.73 -65.31
CA LEU A 208 -47.92 73.93 -66.77
C LEU A 208 -49.37 73.79 -67.27
N ALA A 209 -50.10 72.79 -66.79
CA ALA A 209 -51.49 72.56 -67.13
C ALA A 209 -52.40 73.69 -66.63
N LEU A 210 -52.15 74.20 -65.43
CA LEU A 210 -52.85 75.38 -64.91
C LEU A 210 -52.62 76.61 -65.78
N ASN A 211 -51.36 76.88 -66.15
CA ASN A 211 -51.02 77.99 -67.05
C ASN A 211 -51.70 77.85 -68.42
N ALA A 212 -51.74 76.63 -68.97
CA ALA A 212 -52.44 76.35 -70.22
C ALA A 212 -53.96 76.54 -70.10
N ALA A 213 -54.57 76.13 -68.98
CA ALA A 213 -56.00 76.34 -68.72
C ALA A 213 -56.35 77.83 -68.62
N VAL A 214 -55.49 78.63 -67.99
CA VAL A 214 -55.63 80.10 -67.91
C VAL A 214 -55.55 80.73 -69.30
N GLU A 215 -54.57 80.36 -70.12
CA GLU A 215 -54.41 80.92 -71.47
C GLU A 215 -55.54 80.46 -72.42
N ALA A 216 -56.02 79.23 -72.26
CA ALA A 216 -57.20 78.73 -72.97
C ALA A 216 -58.49 79.49 -72.60
N ALA A 217 -58.67 79.84 -71.32
CA ALA A 217 -59.77 80.71 -70.87
C ALA A 217 -59.64 82.12 -71.46
N ARG A 218 -58.42 82.63 -71.59
CA ARG A 218 -58.11 83.94 -72.20
C ARG A 218 -58.44 83.99 -73.70
N ALA A 219 -58.28 82.89 -74.43
CA ALA A 219 -58.63 82.76 -75.84
C ALA A 219 -60.15 82.62 -76.11
N GLY A 220 -60.99 82.57 -75.07
CA GLY A 220 -62.46 82.59 -75.19
C GLY A 220 -63.03 81.37 -75.94
N GLN A 221 -63.86 81.60 -76.96
CA GLN A 221 -64.54 80.51 -77.70
C GLN A 221 -63.55 79.62 -78.48
N HIS A 222 -62.41 80.16 -78.95
CA HIS A 222 -61.41 79.40 -79.69
C HIS A 222 -60.53 78.51 -78.79
N GLY A 223 -60.49 78.76 -77.48
CA GLY A 223 -59.70 78.00 -76.50
C GLY A 223 -60.42 76.83 -75.83
N LYS A 224 -61.73 76.65 -76.05
CA LYS A 224 -62.55 75.64 -75.34
C LYS A 224 -61.99 74.21 -75.43
N GLY A 225 -61.51 73.79 -76.60
CA GLY A 225 -60.89 72.46 -76.77
C GLY A 225 -59.58 72.31 -75.99
N PHE A 226 -58.75 73.36 -75.99
CA PHE A 226 -57.49 73.40 -75.21
C PHE A 226 -57.74 73.43 -73.70
N ALA A 227 -58.81 74.09 -73.24
CA ALA A 227 -59.16 74.15 -71.82
C ALA A 227 -59.51 72.75 -71.26
N VAL A 228 -60.22 71.92 -72.03
CA VAL A 228 -60.55 70.54 -71.63
C VAL A 228 -59.29 69.68 -71.54
N VAL A 229 -58.39 69.79 -72.52
CA VAL A 229 -57.10 69.05 -72.49
C VAL A 229 -56.25 69.51 -71.31
N ALA A 230 -56.19 70.81 -71.03
CA ALA A 230 -55.44 71.35 -69.90
C ALA A 230 -55.96 70.84 -68.56
N GLU A 231 -57.28 70.77 -68.36
CA GLU A 231 -57.87 70.22 -67.13
C GLU A 231 -57.63 68.70 -67.00
N GLU A 232 -57.66 67.95 -68.10
CA GLU A 232 -57.34 66.51 -68.09
C GLU A 232 -55.86 66.24 -67.75
N VAL A 233 -54.94 67.03 -68.33
CA VAL A 233 -53.50 66.96 -67.99
C VAL A 233 -53.28 67.31 -66.52
N ARG A 234 -53.99 68.31 -65.99
CA ARG A 234 -53.93 68.70 -64.57
C ARG A 234 -54.41 67.57 -63.66
N ASN A 235 -55.53 66.91 -64.00
CA ASN A 235 -56.03 65.76 -63.26
C ASN A 235 -55.04 64.58 -63.29
N LEU A 236 -54.41 64.31 -64.44
CA LEU A 236 -53.38 63.28 -64.58
C LEU A 236 -52.14 63.60 -63.73
N ALA A 237 -51.72 64.87 -63.68
CA ALA A 237 -50.62 65.33 -62.85
C ALA A 237 -50.92 65.15 -61.35
N ALA A 238 -52.14 65.51 -60.90
CA ALA A 238 -52.57 65.29 -59.51
C ALA A 238 -52.62 63.80 -59.13
N ARG A 239 -53.10 62.94 -60.04
CA ARG A 239 -53.07 61.48 -59.85
C ARG A 239 -51.64 60.94 -59.78
N SER A 240 -50.73 61.46 -60.59
CA SER A 240 -49.31 61.07 -60.58
C SER A 240 -48.62 61.47 -59.28
N ALA A 241 -48.87 62.69 -58.77
CA ALA A 241 -48.35 63.14 -57.48
C ALA A 241 -48.88 62.27 -56.31
N LYS A 242 -50.19 61.93 -56.34
CA LYS A 242 -50.77 61.02 -55.34
C LYS A 242 -50.10 59.64 -55.36
N ALA A 243 -49.91 59.05 -56.55
CA ALA A 243 -49.24 57.76 -56.70
C ALA A 243 -47.77 57.81 -56.27
N ALA A 244 -47.06 58.91 -56.56
CA ALA A 244 -45.68 59.13 -56.11
C ALA A 244 -45.61 59.19 -54.58
N LYS A 245 -46.55 59.87 -53.93
CA LYS A 245 -46.64 59.92 -52.47
C LYS A 245 -46.91 58.54 -51.84
N GLU A 246 -47.90 57.80 -52.35
CA GLU A 246 -48.20 56.43 -51.87
C GLU A 246 -46.98 55.50 -52.05
N THR A 247 -46.26 55.63 -53.16
CA THR A 247 -45.02 54.86 -53.41
C THR A 247 -43.90 55.26 -52.45
N THR A 248 -43.79 56.54 -52.11
CA THR A 248 -42.82 57.05 -51.13
C THR A 248 -43.07 56.43 -49.76
N GLU A 249 -44.32 56.40 -49.30
CA GLU A 249 -44.71 55.78 -48.03
C GLU A 249 -44.34 54.29 -47.99
N LEU A 250 -44.57 53.54 -49.08
CA LEU A 250 -44.18 52.12 -49.18
C LEU A 250 -42.66 51.91 -49.15
N ILE A 251 -41.89 52.81 -49.76
CA ILE A 251 -40.42 52.74 -49.75
C ILE A 251 -39.88 53.04 -48.34
N GLU A 252 -40.43 54.05 -47.67
CA GLU A 252 -40.05 54.38 -46.28
C GLU A 252 -40.33 53.22 -45.33
N ASP A 253 -41.50 52.58 -45.45
CA ASP A 253 -41.84 51.38 -44.67
C ASP A 253 -40.90 50.20 -45.00
N SER A 254 -40.52 50.03 -46.28
CA SER A 254 -39.57 48.99 -46.70
C SER A 254 -38.17 49.22 -46.10
N ILE A 255 -37.67 50.46 -46.11
CA ILE A 255 -36.39 50.84 -45.48
C ILE A 255 -36.43 50.54 -43.98
N ALA A 256 -37.51 50.92 -43.29
CA ALA A 256 -37.66 50.65 -41.86
C ALA A 256 -37.64 49.14 -41.54
N LYS A 257 -38.29 48.32 -42.37
CA LYS A 257 -38.28 46.85 -42.24
C LYS A 257 -36.90 46.23 -42.50
N VAL A 258 -36.18 46.73 -43.50
CA VAL A 258 -34.81 46.28 -43.82
C VAL A 258 -33.87 46.61 -42.67
N GLU A 259 -33.95 47.80 -42.07
CA GLU A 259 -33.11 48.14 -40.93
C GLU A 259 -33.42 47.30 -39.68
N SER A 260 -34.70 47.01 -39.44
CA SER A 260 -35.09 46.05 -38.40
C SER A 260 -34.50 44.66 -38.67
N GLY A 261 -34.58 44.19 -39.91
CA GLY A 261 -33.98 42.93 -40.36
C GLY A 261 -32.46 42.89 -40.17
N ARG A 262 -31.75 43.97 -40.55
CA ARG A 262 -30.31 44.13 -40.34
C ARG A 262 -29.95 44.08 -38.87
N ALA A 263 -30.70 44.76 -38.00
CA ALA A 263 -30.45 44.75 -36.56
C ALA A 263 -30.63 43.34 -35.95
N ILE A 264 -31.64 42.59 -36.38
CA ILE A 264 -31.85 41.20 -35.95
C ILE A 264 -30.70 40.33 -36.46
N ALA A 265 -30.35 40.44 -37.73
CA ALA A 265 -29.24 39.71 -38.33
C ALA A 265 -27.92 39.97 -37.61
N GLY A 266 -27.60 41.22 -37.29
CA GLY A 266 -26.39 41.58 -36.54
C GLY A 266 -26.34 40.89 -35.17
N LYS A 267 -27.46 40.88 -34.43
CA LYS A 267 -27.55 40.16 -33.15
C LYS A 267 -27.38 38.65 -33.31
N THR A 268 -27.93 38.07 -34.39
CA THR A 268 -27.75 36.64 -34.67
C THR A 268 -26.30 36.30 -35.00
N ALA A 269 -25.60 37.14 -35.77
CA ALA A 269 -24.18 36.96 -36.06
C ALA A 269 -23.33 37.04 -34.78
N GLU A 270 -23.62 37.99 -33.88
CA GLU A 270 -22.96 38.09 -32.58
C GLU A 270 -23.19 36.84 -31.72
N ALA A 271 -24.43 36.33 -31.67
CA ALA A 271 -24.74 35.10 -30.95
C ALA A 271 -23.99 33.87 -31.51
N LEU A 272 -23.82 33.77 -32.83
CA LEU A 272 -23.02 32.71 -33.45
C LEU A 272 -21.55 32.79 -33.07
N MET A 273 -20.96 33.99 -33.00
CA MET A 273 -19.57 34.17 -32.52
C MET A 273 -19.40 33.71 -31.07
N ILE A 274 -20.37 34.01 -30.20
CA ILE A 274 -20.35 33.52 -28.80
C ILE A 274 -20.43 31.99 -28.76
N ILE A 275 -21.30 31.38 -29.58
CA ILE A 275 -21.39 29.92 -29.69
C ILE A 275 -20.05 29.33 -30.14
N MET A 276 -19.38 29.91 -31.14
CA MET A 276 -18.07 29.42 -31.61
C MET A 276 -17.02 29.45 -30.50
N ASN A 277 -16.97 30.53 -29.71
CA ASN A 277 -16.05 30.64 -28.57
C ASN A 277 -16.33 29.56 -27.51
N ASN A 278 -17.59 29.38 -27.13
CA ASN A 278 -17.98 28.36 -26.15
C ASN A 278 -17.69 26.94 -26.64
N VAL A 279 -17.92 26.66 -27.93
CA VAL A 279 -17.60 25.38 -28.56
C VAL A 279 -16.08 25.13 -28.55
N SER A 280 -15.26 26.17 -28.74
CA SER A 280 -13.80 26.06 -28.61
C SER A 280 -13.38 25.69 -27.20
N GLU A 281 -13.95 26.35 -26.18
CA GLU A 281 -13.66 26.06 -24.78
C GLU A 281 -14.07 24.61 -24.40
N VAL A 282 -15.22 24.15 -24.90
CA VAL A 282 -15.64 22.75 -24.75
C VAL A 282 -14.65 21.79 -25.39
N ALA A 283 -14.08 22.12 -26.55
CA ALA A 283 -13.05 21.29 -27.21
C ALA A 283 -11.81 21.12 -26.33
N ASP A 284 -11.34 22.22 -25.73
CA ASP A 284 -10.16 22.23 -24.86
C ASP A 284 -10.39 21.40 -23.58
N ILE A 285 -11.58 21.51 -22.98
CA ILE A 285 -11.98 20.70 -21.82
C ILE A 285 -12.01 19.22 -22.20
N VAL A 286 -12.64 18.86 -23.31
CA VAL A 286 -12.76 17.47 -23.76
C VAL A 286 -11.38 16.87 -24.09
N SER A 287 -10.50 17.64 -24.74
CA SER A 287 -9.11 17.25 -24.98
C SER A 287 -8.36 16.98 -23.65
N SER A 288 -8.56 17.84 -22.65
CA SER A 288 -7.97 17.66 -21.32
C SER A 288 -8.51 16.41 -20.61
N ILE A 289 -9.79 16.09 -20.75
CA ILE A 289 -10.40 14.86 -20.22
C ILE A 289 -9.79 13.62 -20.90
N ALA A 290 -9.61 13.64 -22.22
CA ALA A 290 -9.01 12.54 -22.96
C ALA A 290 -7.56 12.29 -22.50
N LYS A 291 -6.77 13.36 -22.34
CA LYS A 291 -5.40 13.29 -21.83
C LYS A 291 -5.36 12.74 -20.40
N ALA A 292 -6.18 13.29 -19.49
CA ALA A 292 -6.25 12.83 -18.10
C ALA A 292 -6.68 11.36 -18.00
N SER A 293 -7.62 10.93 -18.84
CA SER A 293 -8.07 9.53 -18.89
C SER A 293 -6.96 8.61 -19.40
N SER A 294 -6.16 9.04 -20.37
CA SER A 294 -4.99 8.28 -20.81
C SER A 294 -3.92 8.17 -19.73
N GLU A 295 -3.68 9.23 -18.95
CA GLU A 295 -2.76 9.20 -17.81
C GLU A 295 -3.28 8.29 -16.68
N GLN A 296 -4.58 8.34 -16.38
CA GLN A 296 -5.22 7.43 -15.43
C GLN A 296 -5.08 5.97 -15.83
N LYS A 297 -5.22 5.65 -17.13
CA LYS A 297 -5.01 4.29 -17.62
C LYS A 297 -3.60 3.77 -17.29
N LEU A 298 -2.58 4.58 -17.56
CA LEU A 298 -1.19 4.22 -17.24
C LEU A 298 -0.97 4.05 -15.73
N ALA A 299 -1.59 4.90 -14.91
CA ALA A 299 -1.54 4.77 -13.45
C ALA A 299 -2.23 3.48 -12.97
N LEU A 300 -3.35 3.10 -13.58
CA LEU A 300 -4.05 1.85 -13.26
C LEU A 300 -3.23 0.62 -13.62
N GLU A 301 -2.49 0.63 -14.73
CA GLU A 301 -1.55 -0.44 -15.08
C GLU A 301 -0.44 -0.60 -14.02
N GLN A 302 0.06 0.51 -13.45
CA GLN A 302 1.03 0.45 -12.34
C GLN A 302 0.41 -0.06 -11.04
N ILE A 303 -0.81 0.35 -10.73
CA ILE A 303 -1.53 -0.13 -9.55
C ILE A 303 -1.80 -1.63 -9.67
N ASP A 304 -2.22 -2.11 -10.84
CA ASP A 304 -2.44 -3.53 -11.12
C ASP A 304 -1.18 -4.37 -10.87
N GLN A 305 -0.03 -3.91 -11.36
CA GLN A 305 1.27 -4.52 -11.06
C GLN A 305 1.59 -4.54 -9.55
N GLY A 306 1.28 -3.45 -8.83
CA GLY A 306 1.44 -3.38 -7.38
C GLY A 306 0.56 -4.39 -6.65
N VAL A 307 -0.69 -4.57 -7.09
CA VAL A 307 -1.61 -5.56 -6.52
C VAL A 307 -1.14 -6.99 -6.78
N LEU A 308 -0.58 -7.28 -7.96
CA LEU A 308 0.06 -8.57 -8.24
C LEU A 308 1.24 -8.86 -7.31
N GLN A 309 2.06 -7.86 -6.99
CA GLN A 309 3.15 -8.02 -6.01
C GLN A 309 2.62 -8.29 -4.61
N VAL A 310 1.57 -7.59 -4.19
CA VAL A 310 0.91 -7.86 -2.90
C VAL A 310 0.36 -9.28 -2.87
N SER A 311 -0.28 -9.74 -3.94
CA SER A 311 -0.77 -11.12 -4.07
C SER A 311 0.34 -12.16 -3.86
N GLN A 312 1.52 -11.94 -4.45
CA GLN A 312 2.68 -12.82 -4.25
C GLN A 312 3.14 -12.85 -2.78
N VAL A 313 3.18 -11.70 -2.12
CA VAL A 313 3.53 -11.63 -0.69
C VAL A 313 2.49 -12.33 0.18
N VAL A 314 1.20 -12.19 -0.12
CA VAL A 314 0.12 -12.89 0.58
C VAL A 314 0.28 -14.41 0.45
N GLN A 315 0.55 -14.91 -0.75
CA GLN A 315 0.82 -16.35 -0.97
C GLN A 315 2.07 -16.81 -0.22
N ALA A 316 3.15 -16.03 -0.26
CA ALA A 316 4.38 -16.34 0.47
C ALA A 316 4.17 -16.36 1.99
N ASN A 317 3.36 -15.45 2.53
CA ASN A 317 3.00 -15.43 3.95
C ASN A 317 2.19 -16.67 4.34
N SER A 318 1.23 -17.09 3.52
CA SER A 318 0.45 -18.32 3.75
C SER A 318 1.36 -19.55 3.76
N ALA A 319 2.22 -19.72 2.75
CA ALA A 319 3.17 -20.83 2.67
C ALA A 319 4.17 -20.84 3.83
N THR A 320 4.80 -19.69 4.12
CA THR A 320 5.76 -19.56 5.22
C THR A 320 5.10 -19.84 6.58
N SER A 321 3.82 -19.46 6.72
CA SER A 321 3.06 -19.72 7.93
C SER A 321 2.78 -21.21 8.13
N GLU A 322 2.38 -21.92 7.08
CA GLU A 322 2.19 -23.38 7.15
C GLU A 322 3.51 -24.10 7.50
N GLU A 323 4.61 -23.68 6.89
CA GLU A 323 5.95 -24.21 7.21
C GLU A 323 6.33 -23.93 8.68
N ALA A 324 6.08 -22.71 9.18
CA ALA A 324 6.39 -22.32 10.55
C ALA A 324 5.52 -23.09 11.58
N ALA A 325 4.25 -23.34 11.28
CA ALA A 325 3.37 -24.17 12.09
C ALA A 325 3.91 -25.61 12.16
N SER A 326 4.26 -26.20 11.01
CA SER A 326 4.82 -27.55 10.95
C SER A 326 6.16 -27.67 11.70
N ALA A 327 7.07 -26.71 11.51
CA ALA A 327 8.34 -26.67 12.24
C ALA A 327 8.13 -26.54 13.76
N SER A 328 7.13 -25.76 14.18
CA SER A 328 6.76 -25.62 15.59
C SER A 328 6.22 -26.90 16.20
N GLU A 329 5.40 -27.66 15.47
CA GLU A 329 4.94 -28.98 15.91
C GLU A 329 6.12 -29.95 16.10
N GLN A 330 7.08 -29.94 15.17
CA GLN A 330 8.30 -30.75 15.28
C GLN A 330 9.13 -30.36 16.51
N LEU A 331 9.35 -29.06 16.75
CA LEU A 331 10.07 -28.57 17.92
C LEU A 331 9.37 -28.95 19.23
N ASN A 332 8.04 -28.84 19.28
CA ASN A 332 7.24 -29.28 20.43
C ASN A 332 7.38 -30.80 20.67
N ALA A 333 7.41 -31.61 19.62
CA ALA A 333 7.65 -33.05 19.73
C ALA A 333 9.07 -33.37 20.23
N GLN A 334 10.10 -32.64 19.76
CA GLN A 334 11.48 -32.80 20.24
C GLN A 334 11.62 -32.39 21.70
N ALA A 335 10.98 -31.29 22.10
CA ALA A 335 10.93 -30.86 23.50
C ALA A 335 10.25 -31.90 24.39
N ALA A 336 9.15 -32.52 23.93
CA ALA A 336 8.49 -33.61 24.64
C ALA A 336 9.42 -34.82 24.83
N ARG A 337 10.19 -35.22 23.81
CA ARG A 337 11.19 -36.30 23.91
C ARG A 337 12.34 -35.96 24.87
N LEU A 338 12.83 -34.73 24.85
CA LEU A 338 13.86 -34.27 25.80
C LEU A 338 13.35 -34.32 27.24
N ARG A 339 12.09 -33.91 27.46
CA ARG A 339 11.45 -34.00 28.77
C ARG A 339 11.32 -35.46 29.21
N GLU A 340 10.79 -36.33 28.36
CA GLU A 340 10.68 -37.77 28.65
C GLU A 340 12.04 -38.41 28.98
N THR A 341 13.10 -38.02 28.27
CA THR A 341 14.47 -38.49 28.55
C THR A 341 14.99 -37.96 29.88
N SER A 342 14.71 -36.70 30.21
CA SER A 342 15.09 -36.11 31.50
C SER A 342 14.28 -36.67 32.66
N ASP A 343 13.03 -37.05 32.44
CA ASP A 343 12.12 -37.62 33.45
C ASP A 343 12.54 -39.04 33.87
N GLN A 344 13.38 -39.72 33.07
CA GLN A 344 14.04 -40.97 33.48
C GLN A 344 15.02 -40.76 34.64
N PHE A 345 15.50 -39.54 34.85
CA PHE A 345 16.37 -39.20 35.98
C PHE A 345 15.53 -38.66 37.15
N ARG A 346 15.66 -39.27 38.33
CA ARG A 346 15.03 -38.76 39.55
C ARG A 346 15.88 -37.63 40.12
N LEU A 347 15.47 -36.39 39.86
CA LEU A 347 16.19 -35.20 40.29
C LEU A 347 15.89 -34.85 41.75
N ALA A 348 16.87 -34.32 42.47
CA ALA A 348 16.67 -33.81 43.83
C ALA A 348 15.75 -32.57 43.79
N PRO A 349 14.65 -32.52 44.55
CA PRO A 349 13.81 -31.33 44.62
C PRO A 349 14.58 -30.22 45.36
N GLY A 350 15.04 -29.21 44.61
CA GLY A 350 15.57 -27.96 45.16
C GLY A 350 17.03 -27.99 45.63
N GLY A 351 17.98 -28.27 44.73
CA GLY A 351 19.32 -27.69 44.86
C GLY A 351 19.25 -26.15 44.84
N PRO A 352 20.18 -25.42 45.48
CA PRO A 352 20.02 -23.99 45.74
C PRO A 352 19.65 -23.28 44.45
N ARG A 353 18.48 -22.62 44.48
CA ARG A 353 18.06 -21.67 43.46
C ARG A 353 19.12 -20.57 43.44
N GLY A 354 20.19 -20.79 42.70
CA GLY A 354 20.94 -19.72 42.08
C GLY A 354 19.94 -19.02 41.18
N MET A 355 19.21 -18.06 41.75
CA MET A 355 18.65 -16.94 41.02
C MET A 355 19.82 -16.18 40.40
N GLY A 356 20.49 -16.80 39.42
CA GLY A 356 21.04 -16.06 38.31
C GLY A 356 19.83 -15.33 37.74
N ASN A 357 19.92 -14.01 37.81
CA ASN A 357 18.91 -13.04 37.46
C ASN A 357 18.60 -13.13 35.96
N TYR A 358 17.99 -14.23 35.51
CA TYR A 358 17.37 -14.31 34.20
C TYR A 358 16.06 -13.57 34.33
N ASN A 359 16.19 -12.28 34.06
CA ASN A 359 15.14 -11.35 33.74
C ASN A 359 14.06 -12.08 32.94
N ARG A 360 13.01 -12.56 33.60
CA ARG A 360 11.80 -13.03 32.93
C ARG A 360 11.40 -11.87 32.03
N PRO A 361 11.40 -11.99 30.69
CA PRO A 361 10.66 -11.05 29.90
C PRO A 361 9.24 -11.14 30.45
N LYS A 362 8.72 -10.03 31.00
CA LYS A 362 7.31 -9.96 31.38
C LYS A 362 6.51 -10.46 30.18
N PRO A 363 5.44 -11.25 30.38
CA PRO A 363 4.56 -11.58 29.28
C PRO A 363 4.16 -10.25 28.65
N VAL A 364 4.58 -10.03 27.41
CA VAL A 364 4.08 -8.90 26.64
C VAL A 364 2.62 -9.26 26.43
N VAL A 365 1.76 -8.75 27.30
CA VAL A 365 0.34 -8.65 27.01
C VAL A 365 0.29 -7.79 25.77
N ARG A 366 0.20 -8.43 24.60
CA ARG A 366 -0.05 -7.70 23.37
C ARG A 366 -1.43 -7.05 23.57
N PRO A 367 -1.57 -5.74 23.35
CA PRO A 367 -2.88 -5.16 23.13
C PRO A 367 -3.54 -5.99 22.03
N ALA A 368 -4.84 -6.30 22.16
CA ALA A 368 -5.64 -6.76 21.05
C ALA A 368 -5.29 -5.92 19.82
N ALA A 369 -5.04 -6.57 18.69
CA ALA A 369 -4.61 -5.90 17.46
C ALA A 369 -5.50 -4.66 17.24
N SER A 370 -4.96 -3.47 17.51
CA SER A 370 -5.59 -2.25 17.06
C SER A 370 -5.66 -2.35 15.54
N PRO A 371 -6.80 -1.98 14.93
CA PRO A 371 -6.91 -1.96 13.48
C PRO A 371 -5.72 -1.15 12.95
N ALA A 372 -5.04 -1.71 11.94
CA ALA A 372 -3.87 -1.10 11.35
C ALA A 372 -4.15 0.39 11.11
N ALA A 373 -3.32 1.25 11.71
CA ALA A 373 -3.38 2.67 11.42
C ALA A 373 -3.25 2.83 9.89
N PRO A 374 -4.03 3.73 9.26
CA PRO A 374 -3.94 3.95 7.84
C PRO A 374 -2.49 4.27 7.50
N VAL A 375 -1.95 3.54 6.53
CA VAL A 375 -0.59 3.74 6.02
C VAL A 375 -0.47 5.21 5.67
N ALA A 376 0.40 5.94 6.38
CA ALA A 376 0.63 7.34 6.06
C ALA A 376 1.05 7.42 4.58
N PRO A 377 0.46 8.33 3.78
CA PRO A 377 0.86 8.46 2.39
C PRO A 377 2.36 8.72 2.35
N LEU A 378 3.07 7.92 1.56
CA LEU A 378 4.47 8.19 1.20
C LEU A 378 4.56 9.66 0.85
N ALA A 379 5.32 10.42 1.63
CA ALA A 379 5.60 11.81 1.35
C ALA A 379 6.27 11.84 -0.03
N THR A 380 5.49 12.15 -1.06
CA THR A 380 6.01 12.59 -2.33
C THR A 380 6.84 13.81 -2.01
N LYS A 381 8.16 13.68 -2.14
CA LYS A 381 9.05 14.82 -2.29
C LYS A 381 8.43 15.63 -3.45
N GLN A 382 7.76 16.73 -3.13
CA GLN A 382 7.44 17.74 -4.11
C GLN A 382 8.78 18.14 -4.74
N ALA A 383 9.01 17.72 -5.97
CA ALA A 383 10.02 18.34 -6.79
C ALA A 383 9.60 19.80 -6.93
N GLU A 384 10.46 20.71 -6.48
CA GLU A 384 10.30 22.14 -6.78
C GLU A 384 10.09 22.29 -8.30
N PRO A 385 9.16 23.15 -8.75
CA PRO A 385 9.02 23.42 -10.17
C PRO A 385 10.32 24.05 -10.65
N LYS A 386 11.09 23.31 -11.45
CA LYS A 386 12.11 23.93 -12.30
C LYS A 386 11.35 24.88 -13.23
N ALA A 387 11.55 26.18 -13.01
CA ALA A 387 11.14 27.20 -13.96
C ALA A 387 11.86 26.91 -15.28
N TYR A 388 11.11 26.39 -16.26
CA TYR A 388 11.57 26.40 -17.64
C TYR A 388 11.48 27.83 -18.11
N THR A 389 12.61 28.55 -18.09
CA THR A 389 12.77 29.75 -18.90
C THR A 389 12.79 29.29 -20.36
N TYR A 390 11.75 29.63 -21.11
CA TYR A 390 11.77 29.56 -22.57
C TYR A 390 12.82 30.58 -23.03
N THR A 391 14.02 30.13 -23.41
CA THR A 391 14.81 30.90 -24.37
C THR A 391 14.15 30.68 -25.71
N ASP A 392 13.66 31.77 -26.31
CA ASP A 392 13.32 31.82 -27.73
C ASP A 392 14.62 31.58 -28.52
N ASP A 393 14.94 30.31 -28.71
CA ASP A 393 15.91 29.88 -29.70
C ASP A 393 15.12 29.63 -30.99
N GLU A 394 14.83 30.71 -31.72
CA GLU A 394 14.40 30.66 -33.13
C GLU A 394 15.54 30.08 -33.98
N GLU A 395 15.80 28.78 -33.91
CA GLU A 395 16.60 28.09 -34.93
C GLU A 395 16.41 26.57 -34.82
N GLY A 396 15.63 25.99 -35.74
CA GLY A 396 15.74 24.56 -36.06
C GLY A 396 14.45 23.74 -36.09
N PHE A 397 13.44 24.14 -36.87
CA PHE A 397 12.48 23.18 -37.42
C PHE A 397 12.95 22.70 -38.79
N GLY A 398 13.51 21.50 -38.86
CA GLY A 398 13.82 20.84 -40.12
C GLY A 398 14.50 19.48 -39.96
N LYS A 399 13.77 18.41 -40.35
CA LYS A 399 14.10 16.97 -40.32
C LYS A 399 13.78 16.34 -38.96
N TYR A 400 12.87 15.39 -38.81
CA TYR A 400 12.54 14.23 -39.65
C TYR A 400 11.05 13.93 -39.65
#